data_AF-A0A2G6HCX1-F1
#
_entry.id   AF-A0A2G6HCX1-F1
#
_cell.length_a   1.000
_cell.length_b   1.000
_cell.length_c   1.000
_cell.angle_alpha   90.00
_cell.angle_beta   90.00
_cell.angle_gamma   90.00
#
_symmetry.space_group_name_H-M   'P 1'
#
loop_
_entity.id
_entity.type
_entity.pdbx_description
1 polymer ?
#
loop_
_entity_poly.entity_id
_entity_poly.type
_entity_poly.pdbx_seq_one_letter_code
_entity_poly.pdbx_strand_id
1 'polypeptide(L)'
;MTSTRWLWTALARPLVAVLAAGMLVVGASCTSDELYVGPLAPAADAPAATLAPIRENLLVCPGFEPLGLGEVPENDGVQTKVWAGAAPEAALGPSPGDTPDDSGSVRLTQRPDGAELATTSDRGSIGSSEVGGTSFVEVTGSGSLAPGLASVQTSRVTDGDDRGLAATACLAPRPEVWLLAGGGDSTRRERLVIANPGANTVTVDVAVHGAEGLLETSGSGRVTVPPHDRVSLLLDGLVAAEATPAVHLTATGGSITAVLEDSWIEGATGRGRDEASPSVAPALEQIIPAPSLTGPARLRLVVPGPAEAVVQVQLLTSAGPQSLAGGGVSRVRGGSVLDLPLEAVAPGDYAVHVRSDQPVTAAVLIERRGVDSAGQSDLGWMPAVPAVTTLAGSPLPGDTSARLVLAGVGEPWSGIVHRVAVDGSSSAETVSGSVDSVVAVDVSGSAAVWVQAGEHPVYAGLAVAVDDPDGPLFALIGVEPTAVARTVLPAIEVLR
;
A
#
# COMPACT_ATOMS: atom_id res chain seq x y z
N MET A 1 -69.81 -15.13 8.68
CA MET A 1 -70.95 -15.16 7.73
C MET A 1 -71.68 -13.83 7.83
N THR A 2 -72.19 -13.34 6.68
CA THR A 2 -72.97 -12.10 6.41
C THR A 2 -72.22 -10.76 6.59
N SER A 3 -71.64 -10.17 5.53
CA SER A 3 -72.22 -9.30 4.46
C SER A 3 -72.55 -7.89 4.98
N THR A 4 -72.21 -6.76 4.33
CA THR A 4 -72.51 -6.39 2.93
C THR A 4 -71.70 -5.14 2.50
N ARG A 5 -71.47 -5.03 1.18
CA ARG A 5 -70.68 -4.03 0.42
C ARG A 5 -71.40 -2.69 0.20
N TRP A 6 -70.69 -1.67 -0.31
CA TRP A 6 -70.89 -0.93 -1.59
C TRP A 6 -70.13 0.43 -1.55
N LEU A 7 -69.03 0.67 -2.29
CA LEU A 7 -68.83 0.98 -3.74
C LEU A 7 -69.19 2.41 -4.16
N TRP A 8 -68.17 3.24 -4.48
CA TRP A 8 -68.13 4.28 -5.54
C TRP A 8 -66.65 4.41 -5.97
N THR A 9 -66.22 3.75 -7.05
CA THR A 9 -66.08 4.18 -8.46
C THR A 9 -64.77 4.91 -8.79
N ALA A 10 -64.19 4.45 -9.88
CA ALA A 10 -62.84 4.68 -10.40
C ALA A 10 -62.80 5.71 -11.55
N LEU A 11 -61.60 5.82 -12.15
CA LEU A 11 -61.24 6.31 -13.50
C LEU A 11 -60.83 7.79 -13.55
N ALA A 12 -59.84 8.24 -14.32
CA ALA A 12 -58.80 7.61 -15.15
C ALA A 12 -57.77 8.72 -15.53
N ARG A 13 -56.52 8.31 -15.82
CA ARG A 13 -55.51 9.13 -16.53
C ARG A 13 -55.91 9.32 -18.01
N PRO A 14 -55.40 10.35 -18.72
CA PRO A 14 -54.17 10.13 -19.49
C PRO A 14 -53.17 11.31 -19.54
N LEU A 15 -51.93 10.97 -19.90
CA LEU A 15 -50.87 11.85 -20.41
C LEU A 15 -51.26 12.48 -21.76
N VAL A 16 -50.70 13.66 -22.09
CA VAL A 16 -49.78 13.92 -23.24
C VAL A 16 -49.53 15.43 -23.34
N ALA A 17 -48.29 15.77 -23.74
CA ALA A 17 -47.64 17.07 -23.74
C ALA A 17 -47.95 17.99 -24.95
N VAL A 18 -47.42 19.22 -24.87
CA VAL A 18 -46.76 20.04 -25.93
C VAL A 18 -47.32 21.46 -26.17
N LEU A 19 -46.50 22.45 -25.76
CA LEU A 19 -46.12 23.77 -26.33
C LEU A 19 -47.07 25.00 -26.42
N ALA A 20 -46.53 26.08 -25.84
CA ALA A 20 -46.25 27.42 -26.41
C ALA A 20 -47.15 28.64 -26.08
N ALA A 21 -46.46 29.65 -25.51
CA ALA A 21 -46.63 31.12 -25.60
C ALA A 21 -47.97 31.74 -25.14
N GLY A 22 -48.03 32.85 -24.40
CA GLY A 22 -47.08 33.88 -23.98
C GLY A 22 -47.90 35.11 -23.53
N MET A 23 -47.22 36.09 -22.90
CA MET A 23 -47.70 37.40 -22.39
C MET A 23 -48.45 37.42 -21.04
N LEU A 24 -48.35 38.44 -20.20
CA LEU A 24 -47.37 39.49 -19.87
C LEU A 24 -48.09 40.30 -18.77
N VAL A 25 -47.56 40.42 -17.56
CA VAL A 25 -47.88 41.58 -16.68
C VAL A 25 -46.58 42.09 -16.06
N VAL A 26 -46.33 43.36 -16.33
CA VAL A 26 -45.19 44.18 -15.92
C VAL A 26 -45.56 44.98 -14.67
N GLY A 27 -44.59 45.16 -13.77
CA GLY A 27 -44.58 46.15 -12.67
C GLY A 27 -43.84 45.60 -11.45
N ALA A 28 -42.50 45.71 -11.37
CA ALA A 28 -41.73 46.82 -10.77
C ALA A 28 -41.99 46.97 -9.24
N SER A 29 -41.05 46.85 -8.29
CA SER A 29 -39.63 47.23 -8.29
C SER A 29 -38.86 46.65 -7.08
N CYS A 30 -37.64 46.14 -7.32
CA CYS A 30 -36.36 46.28 -6.54
C CYS A 30 -36.37 45.99 -5.01
N THR A 31 -35.62 45.06 -4.43
CA THR A 31 -34.35 44.38 -4.79
C THR A 31 -34.33 42.98 -4.16
N SER A 32 -34.26 41.96 -5.01
CA SER A 32 -33.83 40.61 -4.66
C SER A 32 -32.76 40.27 -5.69
N ASP A 33 -31.54 39.98 -5.26
CA ASP A 33 -30.51 39.39 -6.12
C ASP A 33 -31.01 38.00 -6.54
N GLU A 34 -31.85 37.98 -7.57
CA GLU A 34 -32.16 36.78 -8.32
C GLU A 34 -30.90 36.42 -9.10
N LEU A 35 -30.34 35.27 -8.74
CA LEU A 35 -29.27 34.61 -9.46
C LEU A 35 -29.76 34.40 -10.91
N TYR A 36 -29.29 35.25 -11.83
CA TYR A 36 -29.57 35.11 -13.24
C TYR A 36 -28.79 33.90 -13.77
N VAL A 37 -29.39 32.71 -13.67
CA VAL A 37 -28.94 31.55 -14.45
C VAL A 37 -29.46 31.79 -15.87
N GLY A 38 -28.71 32.59 -16.63
CA GLY A 38 -28.90 32.67 -18.06
C GLY A 38 -28.85 31.26 -18.66
N PRO A 39 -29.52 31.00 -19.80
CA PRO A 39 -29.33 29.74 -20.50
C PRO A 39 -27.83 29.55 -20.69
N LEU A 40 -27.30 28.42 -20.21
CA LEU A 40 -25.93 28.01 -20.49
C LEU A 40 -25.77 28.14 -22.00
N ALA A 41 -25.04 29.17 -22.45
CA ALA A 41 -24.45 29.12 -23.77
C ALA A 41 -23.72 27.77 -23.81
N PRO A 42 -23.88 26.96 -24.89
CA PRO A 42 -23.03 25.79 -25.03
C PRO A 42 -21.61 26.29 -24.81
N ALA A 43 -20.92 25.76 -23.79
CA ALA A 43 -19.57 26.19 -23.47
C ALA A 43 -18.76 25.98 -24.75
N ALA A 44 -18.50 27.09 -25.46
CA ALA A 44 -17.62 27.07 -26.60
C ALA A 44 -16.25 26.69 -26.04
N ASP A 45 -15.80 25.51 -26.41
CA ASP A 45 -14.49 24.94 -26.12
C ASP A 45 -13.95 25.27 -24.72
N ALA A 46 -14.55 24.70 -23.67
CA ALA A 46 -13.80 24.57 -22.42
C ALA A 46 -12.53 23.77 -22.75
N PRO A 47 -11.32 24.34 -22.56
CA PRO A 47 -10.11 23.65 -22.99
C PRO A 47 -9.98 22.34 -22.23
N ALA A 48 -9.73 21.25 -22.97
CA ALA A 48 -9.64 19.92 -22.39
C ALA A 48 -8.50 19.88 -21.37
N ALA A 49 -8.73 19.19 -20.25
CA ALA A 49 -7.67 18.90 -19.30
C ALA A 49 -6.54 18.14 -20.01
N THR A 50 -5.29 18.60 -19.82
CA THR A 50 -4.12 17.94 -20.40
C THR A 50 -3.36 17.18 -19.33
N LEU A 51 -2.72 16.08 -19.71
CA LEU A 51 -1.77 15.39 -18.84
C LEU A 51 -0.41 16.06 -19.01
N ALA A 52 0.25 16.37 -17.90
CA ALA A 52 1.64 16.82 -17.87
C ALA A 52 2.43 15.92 -16.91
N PRO A 53 3.72 15.67 -17.17
CA PRO A 53 4.56 14.91 -16.26
C PRO A 53 4.65 15.60 -14.90
N ILE A 54 4.71 14.80 -13.83
CA ILE A 54 5.04 15.34 -12.51
C ILE A 54 6.49 15.83 -12.50
N ARG A 55 6.77 16.87 -11.72
CA ARG A 55 8.11 17.50 -11.64
C ARG A 55 8.76 17.40 -10.28
N GLU A 56 7.96 17.01 -9.29
CA GLU A 56 8.38 16.73 -7.93
C GLU A 56 7.58 15.52 -7.45
N ASN A 57 8.25 14.64 -6.73
CA ASN A 57 7.65 13.48 -6.09
C ASN A 57 8.39 13.21 -4.79
N LEU A 58 7.66 12.80 -3.76
CA LEU A 58 8.19 12.52 -2.43
C LEU A 58 7.69 11.17 -1.95
N LEU A 59 8.63 10.26 -1.67
CA LEU A 59 8.39 9.03 -0.94
C LEU A 59 9.10 9.12 0.41
N VAL A 60 8.61 8.39 1.40
CA VAL A 60 9.20 8.35 2.73
C VAL A 60 9.47 6.92 3.12
N CYS A 61 10.74 6.64 3.43
CA CYS A 61 11.17 5.40 4.07
C CYS A 61 11.12 5.63 5.59
N PRO A 62 10.39 4.81 6.36
CA PRO A 62 10.09 5.07 7.78
C PRO A 62 11.32 5.00 8.70
N GLY A 63 12.39 4.34 8.25
CA GLY A 63 13.53 3.96 9.07
C GLY A 63 13.20 2.81 10.02
N PHE A 64 14.24 2.14 10.50
CA PHE A 64 14.14 1.16 11.57
C PHE A 64 14.25 1.86 12.94
N GLU A 65 13.65 1.33 14.01
CA GLU A 65 13.85 1.80 15.37
C GLU A 65 14.91 0.97 16.12
N PRO A 66 16.19 1.44 16.16
CA PRO A 66 17.25 0.72 16.85
C PRO A 66 17.13 0.78 18.37
N LEU A 67 16.44 1.80 18.92
CA LEU A 67 16.38 1.97 20.37
C LEU A 67 15.40 1.01 21.03
N GLY A 68 15.89 0.46 22.13
CA GLY A 68 15.03 -0.08 23.18
C GLY A 68 14.05 0.97 23.69
N LEU A 69 12.77 0.60 23.83
CA LEU A 69 11.79 1.44 24.52
C LEU A 69 11.47 0.79 25.87
N GLY A 70 11.70 1.52 26.98
CA GLY A 70 11.48 1.00 28.33
C GLY A 70 12.51 -0.07 28.74
N GLU A 71 12.06 -1.29 29.05
CA GLU A 71 12.91 -2.42 29.44
C GLU A 71 13.45 -3.23 28.24
N VAL A 72 13.08 -2.87 27.01
CA VAL A 72 13.55 -3.54 25.80
C VAL A 72 14.99 -3.11 25.51
N PRO A 73 15.94 -4.04 25.24
CA PRO A 73 17.30 -3.69 24.86
C PRO A 73 17.40 -2.97 23.50
N GLU A 74 18.48 -2.21 23.29
CA GLU A 74 18.87 -1.65 22.00
C GLU A 74 19.29 -2.76 21.02
N ASN A 75 19.04 -2.56 19.73
CA ASN A 75 19.50 -3.44 18.67
C ASN A 75 20.56 -2.74 17.80
N ASP A 76 21.80 -2.78 18.28
CA ASP A 76 22.96 -2.08 17.73
C ASP A 76 23.50 -2.71 16.43
N GLY A 77 22.99 -3.90 16.05
CA GLY A 77 23.47 -4.71 14.93
C GLY A 77 22.69 -4.56 13.62
N VAL A 78 21.65 -3.72 13.59
CA VAL A 78 20.75 -3.63 12.43
C VAL A 78 21.37 -2.81 11.30
N GLN A 79 21.48 -3.43 10.13
CA GLN A 79 21.91 -2.76 8.90
C GLN A 79 20.68 -2.23 8.16
N THR A 80 20.41 -0.94 8.27
CA THR A 80 19.34 -0.28 7.51
C THR A 80 19.90 0.42 6.29
N LYS A 81 19.29 0.19 5.13
CA LYS A 81 19.70 0.79 3.86
C LYS A 81 18.47 1.17 3.04
N VAL A 82 18.59 2.24 2.27
CA VAL A 82 17.55 2.72 1.35
C VAL A 82 18.08 2.66 -0.07
N TRP A 83 17.22 2.25 -1.01
CA TRP A 83 17.46 2.28 -2.44
C TRP A 83 16.37 3.10 -3.11
N ALA A 84 16.74 3.92 -4.10
CA ALA A 84 15.79 4.72 -4.85
C ALA A 84 16.22 4.89 -6.30
N GLY A 85 15.23 4.96 -7.18
CA GLY A 85 15.45 5.23 -8.60
C GLY A 85 14.17 5.68 -9.28
N ALA A 86 14.32 6.23 -10.47
CA ALA A 86 13.20 6.57 -11.34
C ALA A 86 13.07 5.54 -12.45
N ALA A 87 11.85 5.39 -12.97
CA ALA A 87 11.56 4.48 -14.07
C ALA A 87 12.48 4.70 -15.28
N PRO A 88 12.89 3.63 -15.98
CA PRO A 88 13.59 3.77 -17.24
C PRO A 88 12.68 4.43 -18.28
N GLU A 89 13.26 5.12 -19.25
CA GLU A 89 12.52 5.90 -20.25
C GLU A 89 11.55 5.01 -21.05
N ALA A 90 11.97 3.77 -21.33
CA ALA A 90 11.14 2.77 -22.01
C ALA A 90 9.84 2.43 -21.27
N ALA A 91 9.75 2.64 -19.95
CA ALA A 91 8.57 2.32 -19.14
C ALA A 91 7.60 3.51 -18.97
N LEU A 92 8.03 4.73 -19.27
CA LEU A 92 7.19 5.93 -19.18
C LEU A 92 6.36 6.17 -20.45
N GLY A 93 6.72 5.50 -21.55
CA GLY A 93 6.15 5.77 -22.86
C GLY A 93 6.47 7.18 -23.38
N PRO A 94 5.95 7.57 -24.56
CA PRO A 94 6.12 8.92 -25.07
C PRO A 94 5.29 9.91 -24.24
N SER A 95 5.94 10.68 -23.36
CA SER A 95 5.25 11.72 -22.57
C SER A 95 5.10 13.02 -23.37
N PRO A 96 3.90 13.65 -23.40
CA PRO A 96 3.73 14.97 -23.98
C PRO A 96 4.47 16.02 -23.14
N GLY A 97 5.49 16.67 -23.72
CA GLY A 97 6.21 17.78 -23.08
C GLY A 97 7.60 17.43 -22.52
N ASP A 98 8.14 16.24 -22.81
CA ASP A 98 9.56 15.99 -22.60
C ASP A 98 10.38 16.83 -23.57
N THR A 99 11.06 17.84 -23.03
CA THR A 99 12.14 18.51 -23.75
C THR A 99 13.43 17.71 -23.55
N PRO A 100 14.26 17.51 -24.59
CA PRO A 100 15.51 16.75 -24.50
C PRO A 100 16.53 17.21 -23.43
N ASP A 101 16.36 18.42 -22.87
CA ASP A 101 17.26 19.05 -21.89
C ASP A 101 16.69 19.07 -20.45
N ASP A 102 15.67 18.29 -20.15
CA ASP A 102 15.06 18.30 -18.82
C ASP A 102 15.90 17.51 -17.81
N SER A 103 16.78 18.21 -17.08
CA SER A 103 17.57 17.63 -16.00
C SER A 103 16.68 17.22 -14.82
N GLY A 104 17.00 16.10 -14.18
CA GLY A 104 16.30 15.63 -12.99
C GLY A 104 17.26 15.02 -11.98
N SER A 105 16.78 14.80 -10.76
CA SER A 105 17.56 14.11 -9.73
C SER A 105 16.67 13.28 -8.82
N VAL A 106 17.23 12.19 -8.27
CA VAL A 106 16.67 11.47 -7.12
C VAL A 106 17.60 11.71 -5.94
N ARG A 107 17.06 12.19 -4.83
CA ARG A 107 17.80 12.58 -3.63
C ARG A 107 17.27 11.84 -2.40
N LEU A 108 18.17 11.30 -1.59
CA LEU A 108 17.88 10.71 -0.29
C LEU A 108 18.31 11.68 0.79
N THR A 109 17.37 12.13 1.64
CA THR A 109 17.64 13.04 2.75
C THR A 109 17.23 12.39 4.07
N GLN A 110 18.17 12.26 5.00
CA GLN A 110 17.90 11.73 6.34
C GLN A 110 17.27 12.81 7.22
N ARG A 111 16.26 12.44 7.99
CA ARG A 111 15.58 13.26 8.99
C ARG A 111 15.74 12.66 10.39
N PRO A 112 15.84 13.47 11.46
CA PRO A 112 15.54 14.90 11.49
C PRO A 112 16.67 15.84 11.02
N ASP A 113 17.91 15.36 10.95
CA ASP A 113 19.10 16.20 10.75
C ASP A 113 19.17 16.92 9.39
N GLY A 114 18.41 16.46 8.39
CA GLY A 114 18.40 17.04 7.04
C GLY A 114 19.66 16.72 6.23
N ALA A 115 20.42 15.70 6.61
CA ALA A 115 21.64 15.29 5.92
C ALA A 115 21.32 14.65 4.56
N GLU A 116 21.96 15.12 3.50
CA GLU A 116 21.90 14.44 2.20
C GLU A 116 22.75 13.18 2.24
N LEU A 117 22.13 12.02 2.01
CA LEU A 117 22.78 10.71 2.03
C LEU A 117 23.31 10.30 0.66
N ALA A 118 22.52 10.55 -0.39
CA ALA A 118 22.86 10.21 -1.77
C ALA A 118 22.03 11.04 -2.75
N THR A 119 22.60 11.29 -3.93
CA THR A 119 21.90 11.89 -5.07
C THR A 119 22.33 11.18 -6.36
N THR A 120 21.38 10.90 -7.25
CA THR A 120 21.65 10.47 -8.63
C THR A 120 20.91 11.37 -9.62
N SER A 121 21.57 11.72 -10.73
CA SER A 121 20.97 12.44 -11.86
C SER A 121 20.78 11.57 -13.09
N ASP A 122 21.25 10.33 -13.04
CA ASP A 122 21.26 9.43 -14.19
C ASP A 122 20.03 8.53 -14.15
N ARG A 123 19.18 8.60 -15.18
CA ARG A 123 18.03 7.70 -15.31
C ARG A 123 18.52 6.26 -15.42
N GLY A 124 17.89 5.35 -14.70
CA GLY A 124 18.26 3.93 -14.64
C GLY A 124 19.34 3.61 -13.60
N SER A 125 20.00 4.62 -13.02
CA SER A 125 20.83 4.39 -11.83
C SER A 125 19.98 4.31 -10.57
N ILE A 126 20.30 3.35 -9.71
CA ILE A 126 19.68 3.20 -8.39
C ILE A 126 20.63 3.77 -7.34
N GLY A 127 20.24 4.91 -6.76
CA GLY A 127 20.94 5.48 -5.62
C GLY A 127 20.69 4.63 -4.37
N SER A 128 21.69 4.46 -3.51
CA SER A 128 21.49 3.81 -2.22
C SER A 128 22.39 4.39 -1.14
N SER A 129 21.96 4.32 0.12
CA SER A 129 22.76 4.71 1.27
C SER A 129 22.32 4.01 2.55
N GLU A 130 23.27 3.80 3.45
CA GLU A 130 22.99 3.33 4.81
C GLU A 130 22.31 4.43 5.62
N VAL A 131 21.43 4.01 6.54
CA VAL A 131 20.65 4.90 7.40
C VAL A 131 21.00 4.55 8.84
N GLY A 132 21.39 5.56 9.62
CA GLY A 132 21.83 5.38 11.00
C GLY A 132 20.88 5.99 12.03
N GLY A 133 20.88 5.41 13.22
CA GLY A 133 20.18 5.94 14.39
C GLY A 133 18.66 6.00 14.22
N THR A 134 18.01 6.84 15.03
CA THR A 134 16.56 7.00 15.00
C THR A 134 16.11 7.99 13.93
N SER A 135 16.19 7.57 12.67
CA SER A 135 15.98 8.46 11.52
C SER A 135 15.06 7.87 10.46
N PHE A 136 14.44 8.71 9.66
CA PHE A 136 13.68 8.30 8.47
C PHE A 136 14.25 9.00 7.24
N VAL A 137 13.94 8.52 6.04
CA VAL A 137 14.48 9.09 4.79
C VAL A 137 13.38 9.65 3.91
N GLU A 138 13.51 10.92 3.56
CA GLU A 138 12.76 11.57 2.49
C GLU A 138 13.46 11.30 1.15
N VAL A 139 12.77 10.62 0.24
CA VAL A 139 13.24 10.32 -1.11
C VAL A 139 12.52 11.24 -2.09
N THR A 140 13.25 12.22 -2.63
CA THR A 140 12.68 13.23 -3.52
C THR A 140 13.15 13.00 -4.95
N GLY A 141 12.20 12.88 -5.88
CA GLY A 141 12.45 12.91 -7.32
C GLY A 141 12.12 14.30 -7.86
N SER A 142 12.99 14.87 -8.69
CA SER A 142 12.82 16.19 -9.28
C SER A 142 13.02 16.18 -10.80
N GLY A 143 12.41 17.15 -11.49
CA GLY A 143 12.57 17.35 -12.93
C GLY A 143 12.13 16.12 -13.71
N SER A 144 12.97 15.64 -14.62
CA SER A 144 12.70 14.42 -15.40
C SER A 144 12.73 13.13 -14.57
N LEU A 145 13.35 13.10 -13.39
CA LEU A 145 13.40 11.90 -12.54
C LEU A 145 12.28 11.83 -11.47
N ALA A 146 11.33 12.77 -11.49
CA ALA A 146 10.16 12.70 -10.62
C ALA A 146 9.13 11.62 -11.04
N PRO A 147 8.78 11.48 -12.34
CA PRO A 147 7.90 10.42 -12.82
C PRO A 147 8.48 9.02 -12.60
N GLY A 148 7.67 8.10 -12.09
CA GLY A 148 8.08 6.71 -11.92
C GLY A 148 9.08 6.49 -10.77
N LEU A 149 9.22 7.46 -9.86
CA LEU A 149 10.04 7.33 -8.66
C LEU A 149 9.55 6.15 -7.82
N ALA A 150 10.49 5.28 -7.44
CA ALA A 150 10.26 4.15 -6.56
C ALA A 150 11.42 4.03 -5.57
N SER A 151 11.12 3.55 -4.36
CA SER A 151 12.13 3.36 -3.33
C SER A 151 11.75 2.23 -2.38
N VAL A 152 12.76 1.55 -1.85
CA VAL A 152 12.62 0.49 -0.85
C VAL A 152 13.64 0.73 0.26
N GLN A 153 13.24 0.43 1.49
CA GLN A 153 14.10 0.32 2.65
C GLN A 153 14.25 -1.15 3.01
N THR A 154 15.43 -1.57 3.45
CA THR A 154 15.60 -2.84 4.14
C THR A 154 16.25 -2.63 5.48
N SER A 155 15.95 -3.53 6.42
CA SER A 155 16.70 -3.70 7.65
C SER A 155 17.08 -5.17 7.78
N ARG A 156 18.37 -5.44 7.99
CA ARG A 156 18.92 -6.80 8.11
C ARG A 156 19.58 -7.00 9.46
N VAL A 157 19.24 -8.11 10.10
CA VAL A 157 19.88 -8.63 11.32
C VAL A 157 20.30 -10.06 11.05
N THR A 158 21.57 -10.39 11.25
CA THR A 158 22.14 -11.70 10.88
C THR A 158 22.36 -12.64 12.06
N ASP A 159 22.22 -12.15 13.30
CA ASP A 159 22.52 -12.89 14.51
C ASP A 159 21.51 -12.62 15.63
N GLY A 160 21.58 -13.43 16.69
CA GLY A 160 20.66 -13.35 17.83
C GLY A 160 19.23 -13.80 17.51
N ASP A 161 18.33 -13.58 18.48
CA ASP A 161 16.94 -14.02 18.37
C ASP A 161 16.08 -13.12 17.46
N ASP A 162 16.61 -11.93 17.10
CA ASP A 162 16.00 -10.92 16.23
C ASP A 162 16.43 -11.03 14.76
N ARG A 163 17.20 -12.07 14.44
CA ARG A 163 17.68 -12.36 13.10
C ARG A 163 16.52 -12.37 12.10
N GLY A 164 16.63 -11.58 11.04
CA GLY A 164 15.57 -11.40 10.04
C GLY A 164 15.93 -10.37 8.98
N LEU A 165 15.23 -10.43 7.86
CA LEU A 165 15.27 -9.40 6.82
C LEU A 165 13.88 -8.76 6.69
N ALA A 166 13.81 -7.45 6.89
CA ALA A 166 12.63 -6.68 6.50
C ALA A 166 12.91 -5.90 5.23
N ALA A 167 11.89 -5.75 4.37
CA ALA A 167 11.95 -4.89 3.20
C ALA A 167 10.61 -4.19 2.99
N THR A 168 10.62 -2.86 3.08
CA THR A 168 9.41 -2.03 3.00
C THR A 168 9.51 -1.08 1.81
N ALA A 169 8.48 -1.04 0.97
CA ALA A 169 8.34 -0.01 -0.05
C ALA A 169 8.21 1.36 0.64
N CYS A 170 8.96 2.36 0.18
CA CYS A 170 8.83 3.72 0.68
C CYS A 170 7.66 4.41 -0.04
N LEU A 171 6.76 5.02 0.72
CA LEU A 171 5.43 5.40 0.22
C LEU A 171 5.24 6.91 0.26
N ALA A 172 4.36 7.40 -0.61
CA ALA A 172 3.87 8.76 -0.51
C ALA A 172 3.11 8.92 0.83
N PRO A 173 3.30 10.03 1.57
CA PRO A 173 2.61 10.26 2.84
C PRO A 173 1.08 10.33 2.67
N ARG A 174 0.34 9.70 3.59
CA ARG A 174 -1.14 9.58 3.52
C ARG A 174 -1.78 10.06 4.85
N PRO A 175 -3.03 10.53 4.83
CA PRO A 175 -3.75 10.90 6.06
C PRO A 175 -4.26 9.68 6.84
N GLU A 176 -4.40 8.53 6.18
CA GLU A 176 -4.90 7.29 6.79
C GLU A 176 -3.99 6.12 6.44
N VAL A 177 -3.73 5.25 7.40
CA VAL A 177 -2.86 4.07 7.26
C VAL A 177 -3.47 2.88 8.02
N TRP A 178 -3.53 1.72 7.37
CA TRP A 178 -3.91 0.45 7.98
C TRP A 178 -2.71 -0.50 8.04
N LEU A 179 -2.38 -1.00 9.24
CA LEU A 179 -1.27 -1.92 9.48
C LEU A 179 -1.79 -3.18 10.14
N LEU A 180 -1.60 -4.33 9.49
CA LEU A 180 -2.09 -5.63 9.96
C LEU A 180 -0.87 -6.52 10.19
N ALA A 181 -0.35 -6.49 11.42
CA ALA A 181 0.78 -7.31 11.84
C ALA A 181 0.80 -7.51 13.35
N GLY A 182 1.75 -8.30 13.87
CA GLY A 182 1.87 -8.58 15.30
C GLY A 182 0.99 -9.75 15.80
N GLY A 183 0.98 -9.94 17.11
CA GLY A 183 0.16 -10.91 17.83
C GLY A 183 0.55 -11.08 19.30
N GLY A 184 -0.23 -11.88 20.01
CA GLY A 184 -0.33 -11.82 21.48
C GLY A 184 0.65 -12.68 22.26
N ASP A 185 1.68 -13.23 21.61
CA ASP A 185 2.72 -13.99 22.30
C ASP A 185 3.54 -13.06 23.20
N SER A 186 3.80 -13.46 24.45
CA SER A 186 4.49 -12.62 25.45
C SER A 186 5.92 -12.20 25.08
N THR A 187 6.49 -12.87 24.08
CA THR A 187 7.85 -12.69 23.55
C THR A 187 7.83 -12.08 22.14
N ARG A 188 6.66 -11.61 21.69
CA ARG A 188 6.50 -10.85 20.47
C ARG A 188 6.60 -9.37 20.80
N ARG A 189 7.31 -8.62 19.96
CA ARG A 189 7.49 -7.18 20.14
C ARG A 189 6.96 -6.47 18.92
N GLU A 190 6.08 -5.52 19.18
CA GLU A 190 5.30 -4.80 18.19
C GLU A 190 5.57 -3.31 18.38
N ARG A 191 6.13 -2.68 17.36
CA ARG A 191 6.53 -1.28 17.44
C ARG A 191 5.96 -0.49 16.27
N LEU A 192 5.11 0.46 16.61
CA LEU A 192 4.52 1.39 15.66
C LEU A 192 5.47 2.57 15.44
N VAL A 193 6.01 2.69 14.23
CA VAL A 193 6.86 3.81 13.81
C VAL A 193 6.05 4.75 12.92
N ILE A 194 5.98 6.03 13.26
CA ILE A 194 5.21 7.04 12.53
C ILE A 194 6.13 8.22 12.18
N ALA A 195 6.26 8.52 10.89
CA ALA A 195 7.08 9.63 10.39
C ALA A 195 6.20 10.75 9.82
N ASN A 196 6.57 11.99 10.13
CA ASN A 196 5.96 13.20 9.61
C ASN A 196 6.98 13.96 8.73
N PRO A 197 6.88 13.85 7.40
CA PRO A 197 7.75 14.60 6.48
C PRO A 197 7.30 16.05 6.29
N GLY A 198 6.17 16.44 6.89
CA GLY A 198 5.61 17.78 6.77
C GLY A 198 6.32 18.81 7.64
N ALA A 199 6.21 20.08 7.25
CA ALA A 199 6.74 21.21 7.99
C ALA A 199 5.89 21.62 9.22
N ASN A 200 4.77 20.95 9.46
CA ASN A 200 3.87 21.22 10.59
C ASN A 200 3.73 19.98 11.46
N THR A 201 3.50 20.18 12.76
CA THR A 201 3.16 19.09 13.68
C THR A 201 1.87 18.40 13.25
N VAL A 202 1.87 17.07 13.27
CA VAL A 202 0.70 16.24 12.98
C VAL A 202 0.23 15.56 14.26
N THR A 203 -1.09 15.48 14.45
CA THR A 203 -1.68 14.64 15.51
C THR A 203 -2.26 13.40 14.86
N VAL A 204 -1.91 12.22 15.39
CA VAL A 204 -2.35 10.92 14.87
C VAL A 204 -3.22 10.25 15.92
N ASP A 205 -4.47 9.95 15.55
CA ASP A 205 -5.33 9.03 16.31
C ASP A 205 -4.93 7.59 15.96
N VAL A 206 -4.70 6.77 16.98
CA VAL A 206 -4.31 5.35 16.87
C VAL A 206 -5.45 4.50 17.40
N ALA A 207 -6.10 3.76 16.50
CA ALA A 207 -7.14 2.79 16.82
C ALA A 207 -6.62 1.38 16.59
N VAL A 208 -6.84 0.46 17.55
CA VAL A 208 -6.41 -0.94 17.44
C VAL A 208 -7.64 -1.84 17.48
N HIS A 209 -7.82 -2.66 16.46
CA HIS A 209 -8.85 -3.69 16.40
C HIS A 209 -8.23 -5.04 16.76
N GLY A 210 -8.96 -5.86 17.50
CA GLY A 210 -8.66 -7.26 17.79
C GLY A 210 -9.83 -8.18 17.45
N ALA A 211 -9.71 -9.46 17.83
CA ALA A 211 -10.77 -10.45 17.59
C ALA A 211 -12.11 -10.08 18.24
N GLU A 212 -12.06 -9.46 19.42
CA GLU A 212 -13.24 -9.04 20.20
C GLU A 212 -13.69 -7.60 19.91
N GLY A 213 -13.05 -6.92 18.95
CA GLY A 213 -13.53 -5.65 18.40
C GLY A 213 -12.50 -4.54 18.53
N LEU A 214 -12.94 -3.29 18.54
CA LEU A 214 -12.07 -2.16 18.86
C LEU A 214 -11.59 -2.26 20.30
N LEU A 215 -10.29 -2.12 20.51
CA LEU A 215 -9.64 -2.19 21.81
C LEU A 215 -9.58 -0.79 22.44
N GLU A 216 -9.72 -0.75 23.76
CA GLU A 216 -9.53 0.46 24.54
C GLU A 216 -8.04 0.77 24.64
N THR A 217 -7.65 1.97 24.21
CA THR A 217 -6.26 2.44 24.29
C THR A 217 -5.97 3.08 25.65
N SER A 218 -4.73 2.96 26.10
CA SER A 218 -4.23 3.68 27.26
C SER A 218 -4.16 5.18 26.94
N GLY A 219 -4.64 6.01 27.87
CA GLY A 219 -4.67 7.47 27.67
C GLY A 219 -5.71 7.90 26.62
N SER A 220 -5.28 8.72 25.65
CA SER A 220 -6.18 9.30 24.63
C SER A 220 -6.10 8.63 23.27
N GLY A 221 -5.23 7.62 23.08
CA GLY A 221 -4.95 7.03 21.77
C GLY A 221 -4.45 8.06 20.73
N ARG A 222 -3.88 9.18 21.19
CA ARG A 222 -3.40 10.27 20.31
C ARG A 222 -1.92 10.49 20.49
N VAL A 223 -1.26 10.71 19.37
CA VAL A 223 0.19 10.84 19.29
C VAL A 223 0.52 12.11 18.51
N THR A 224 1.42 12.92 19.03
CA THR A 224 1.91 14.10 18.34
C THR A 224 3.23 13.80 17.67
N VAL A 225 3.32 14.03 16.36
CA VAL A 225 4.54 13.82 15.56
C VAL A 225 5.07 15.18 15.13
N PRO A 226 6.27 15.60 15.60
CA PRO A 226 6.85 16.89 15.22
C PRO A 226 7.13 17.01 13.71
N PRO A 227 7.33 18.23 13.18
CA PRO A 227 7.74 18.43 11.79
C PRO A 227 9.08 17.75 11.48
N HIS A 228 9.17 17.12 10.31
CA HIS A 228 10.39 16.42 9.85
C HIS A 228 10.98 15.46 10.90
N ASP A 229 10.12 14.84 11.70
CA ASP A 229 10.51 13.96 12.79
C ASP A 229 9.65 12.68 12.77
N ARG A 230 10.05 11.71 13.57
CA ARG A 230 9.32 10.47 13.76
C ARG A 230 9.13 10.16 15.24
N VAL A 231 8.14 9.35 15.52
CA VAL A 231 7.89 8.80 16.86
C VAL A 231 7.74 7.30 16.77
N SER A 232 8.03 6.64 17.88
CA SER A 232 7.94 5.19 18.00
C SER A 232 7.21 4.81 19.29
N LEU A 233 6.31 3.84 19.19
CA LEU A 233 5.44 3.41 20.29
C LEU A 233 5.40 1.89 20.34
N LEU A 234 5.44 1.33 21.54
CA LEU A 234 5.14 -0.09 21.73
C LEU A 234 3.62 -0.30 21.73
N LEU A 235 3.14 -1.29 20.96
CA LEU A 235 1.70 -1.54 20.85
C LEU A 235 1.11 -2.07 22.17
N ASP A 236 1.89 -2.87 22.92
CA ASP A 236 1.55 -3.38 24.26
C ASP A 236 1.50 -2.28 25.35
N GLY A 237 2.14 -1.13 25.10
CA GLY A 237 2.00 0.07 25.91
C GLY A 237 0.69 0.82 25.62
N LEU A 238 0.12 0.65 24.43
CA LEU A 238 -1.11 1.29 24.00
C LEU A 238 -2.35 0.46 24.33
N VAL A 239 -2.31 -0.85 24.14
CA VAL A 239 -3.44 -1.75 24.39
C VAL A 239 -2.97 -3.00 25.13
N ALA A 240 -3.89 -3.71 25.78
CA ALA A 240 -3.58 -5.05 26.28
C ALA A 240 -3.14 -5.97 25.12
N ALA A 241 -2.23 -6.90 25.40
CA ALA A 241 -1.72 -7.84 24.40
C ALA A 241 -2.88 -8.53 23.67
N GLU A 242 -2.90 -8.38 22.34
CA GLU A 242 -3.94 -8.87 21.44
C GLU A 242 -3.35 -9.91 20.50
N ALA A 243 -4.08 -11.00 20.25
CA ALA A 243 -3.62 -12.08 19.38
C ALA A 243 -3.59 -11.67 17.90
N THR A 244 -4.55 -10.82 17.49
CA THR A 244 -4.76 -10.42 16.11
C THR A 244 -4.88 -8.91 15.90
N PRO A 245 -3.87 -8.09 16.26
CA PRO A 245 -3.99 -6.65 16.13
C PRO A 245 -4.07 -6.21 14.66
N ALA A 246 -4.95 -5.26 14.42
CA ALA A 246 -5.01 -4.43 13.21
C ALA A 246 -5.08 -2.95 13.63
N VAL A 247 -4.08 -2.17 13.23
CA VAL A 247 -3.92 -0.78 13.64
C VAL A 247 -4.41 0.15 12.52
N HIS A 248 -5.26 1.10 12.87
CA HIS A 248 -5.69 2.18 12.00
C HIS A 248 -5.17 3.51 12.54
N LEU A 249 -4.48 4.25 11.68
CA LEU A 249 -3.95 5.58 11.99
C LEU A 249 -4.74 6.62 11.21
N THR A 250 -5.14 7.70 11.88
CA THR A 250 -5.77 8.85 11.24
C THR A 250 -5.02 10.11 11.63
N ALA A 251 -4.40 10.76 10.65
CA ALA A 251 -3.63 11.99 10.83
C ALA A 251 -4.51 13.24 10.65
N THR A 252 -4.41 14.15 11.59
CA THR A 252 -5.00 15.50 11.53
C THR A 252 -3.89 16.55 11.44
N GLY A 253 -4.01 17.45 10.48
CA GLY A 253 -3.03 18.55 10.26
C GLY A 253 -1.90 18.22 9.28
N GLY A 254 -1.92 17.05 8.65
CA GLY A 254 -0.94 16.66 7.63
C GLY A 254 -1.10 15.19 7.21
N SER A 255 -0.09 14.68 6.52
CA SER A 255 0.02 13.28 6.10
C SER A 255 1.23 12.64 6.77
N ILE A 256 1.16 11.33 6.98
CA ILE A 256 2.21 10.53 7.63
C ILE A 256 2.63 9.36 6.75
N THR A 257 3.75 8.75 7.09
CA THR A 257 3.99 7.33 6.80
C THR A 257 4.12 6.57 8.10
N ALA A 258 3.81 5.27 8.07
CA ALA A 258 3.96 4.42 9.23
C ALA A 258 4.18 2.97 8.83
N VAL A 259 4.85 2.23 9.72
CA VAL A 259 5.02 0.78 9.68
C VAL A 259 4.80 0.20 11.06
N LEU A 260 4.45 -1.08 11.12
CA LEU A 260 4.42 -1.85 12.35
C LEU A 260 5.56 -2.86 12.29
N GLU A 261 6.62 -2.62 13.05
CA GLU A 261 7.69 -3.60 13.24
C GLU A 261 7.13 -4.75 14.07
N ASP A 262 7.41 -5.97 13.61
CA ASP A 262 7.00 -7.20 14.26
C ASP A 262 8.21 -8.11 14.38
N SER A 263 8.54 -8.51 15.60
CA SER A 263 9.61 -9.47 15.86
C SER A 263 9.13 -10.48 16.87
N TRP A 264 9.48 -11.74 16.65
CA TRP A 264 8.92 -12.84 17.42
C TRP A 264 10.00 -13.82 17.85
N ILE A 265 9.96 -14.17 19.13
CA ILE A 265 10.76 -15.24 19.72
C ILE A 265 9.77 -16.28 20.26
N GLU A 266 9.95 -17.55 19.94
CA GLU A 266 9.16 -18.64 20.52
C GLU A 266 10.02 -19.42 21.51
N GLY A 267 9.79 -19.22 22.81
CA GLY A 267 10.63 -19.80 23.86
C GLY A 267 12.06 -19.26 23.81
N ALA A 268 12.98 -20.02 23.23
CA ALA A 268 14.38 -19.63 23.01
C ALA A 268 14.78 -19.72 21.53
N THR A 269 13.79 -19.68 20.64
CA THR A 269 13.97 -19.83 19.19
C THR A 269 13.48 -18.56 18.51
N GLY A 270 14.40 -17.80 17.91
CA GLY A 270 14.05 -16.68 17.04
C GLY A 270 13.16 -17.12 15.88
N ARG A 271 12.04 -16.40 15.69
CA ARG A 271 11.06 -16.66 14.63
C ARG A 271 11.12 -15.65 13.48
N GLY A 272 11.94 -14.62 13.63
CA GLY A 272 12.17 -13.62 12.60
C GLY A 272 11.69 -12.25 12.99
N ARG A 273 11.79 -11.34 12.02
CA ARG A 273 11.20 -10.01 12.12
C ARG A 273 10.86 -9.45 10.74
N ASP A 274 9.89 -8.54 10.71
CA ASP A 274 9.57 -7.75 9.53
C ASP A 274 9.04 -6.35 9.90
N GLU A 275 8.94 -5.48 8.90
CA GLU A 275 8.32 -4.16 8.95
C GLU A 275 7.06 -4.21 8.11
N ALA A 276 5.90 -4.40 8.76
CA ALA A 276 4.65 -4.51 8.03
C ALA A 276 4.29 -3.18 7.38
N SER A 277 4.18 -3.20 6.06
CA SER A 277 3.79 -2.07 5.24
C SER A 277 2.28 -1.80 5.30
N PRO A 278 1.84 -0.55 5.06
CA PRO A 278 0.43 -0.21 4.94
C PRO A 278 -0.32 -1.07 3.94
N SER A 279 -1.47 -1.60 4.35
CA SER A 279 -2.43 -2.20 3.43
C SER A 279 -3.35 -1.16 2.82
N VAL A 280 -3.88 -1.43 1.62
CA VAL A 280 -4.86 -0.56 1.00
C VAL A 280 -6.11 -0.38 1.86
N ALA A 281 -6.78 0.74 1.65
CA ALA A 281 -7.98 1.08 2.38
C ALA A 281 -9.05 -0.02 2.28
N PRO A 282 -9.87 -0.20 3.33
CA PRO A 282 -10.94 -1.19 3.34
C PRO A 282 -11.86 -1.08 2.12
N ALA A 283 -12.04 -2.18 1.39
CA ALA A 283 -12.90 -2.26 0.22
C ALA A 283 -13.57 -3.64 0.12
N LEU A 284 -14.48 -3.81 -0.85
CA LEU A 284 -15.19 -5.08 -1.07
C LEU A 284 -14.31 -6.17 -1.71
N GLU A 285 -13.14 -5.79 -2.20
CA GLU A 285 -12.18 -6.67 -2.85
C GLU A 285 -10.76 -6.26 -2.43
N GLN A 286 -9.94 -7.24 -2.08
CA GLN A 286 -8.54 -7.06 -1.68
C GLN A 286 -7.68 -8.11 -2.37
N ILE A 287 -6.52 -7.71 -2.87
CA ILE A 287 -5.55 -8.61 -3.50
C ILE A 287 -4.22 -8.49 -2.77
N ILE A 288 -3.74 -9.60 -2.23
CA ILE A 288 -2.40 -9.74 -1.64
C ILE A 288 -1.54 -10.54 -2.63
N PRO A 289 -0.72 -9.88 -3.48
CA PRO A 289 0.15 -10.57 -4.42
C PRO A 289 1.38 -11.14 -3.71
N ALA A 290 2.02 -12.13 -4.31
CA ALA A 290 3.31 -12.68 -3.85
C ALA A 290 3.40 -13.31 -2.45
N PRO A 291 2.34 -13.85 -1.79
CA PRO A 291 2.59 -14.77 -0.70
C PRO A 291 3.32 -16.01 -1.23
N SER A 292 4.65 -16.06 -1.04
CA SER A 292 5.47 -17.24 -1.33
C SER A 292 5.27 -18.24 -0.20
N LEU A 293 4.18 -18.99 -0.29
CA LEU A 293 3.77 -19.94 0.75
C LEU A 293 4.78 -21.08 0.75
N THR A 294 5.69 -21.11 1.73
CA THR A 294 6.72 -22.16 1.87
C THR A 294 6.81 -22.72 3.29
N GLY A 295 6.01 -22.16 4.21
CA GLY A 295 5.90 -22.57 5.60
C GLY A 295 4.52 -22.18 6.17
N PRO A 296 4.37 -22.14 7.50
CA PRO A 296 3.15 -21.65 8.15
C PRO A 296 2.78 -20.27 7.62
N ALA A 297 1.49 -20.08 7.34
CA ALA A 297 0.97 -18.81 6.87
C ALA A 297 -0.46 -18.61 7.35
N ARG A 298 -0.84 -17.34 7.48
CA ARG A 298 -2.20 -16.94 7.84
C ARG A 298 -2.57 -15.65 7.15
N LEU A 299 -3.84 -15.55 6.75
CA LEU A 299 -4.44 -14.31 6.30
C LEU A 299 -5.07 -13.61 7.51
N ARG A 300 -4.59 -12.42 7.84
CA ARG A 300 -5.26 -11.50 8.77
C ARG A 300 -6.17 -10.56 7.99
N LEU A 301 -7.41 -10.41 8.43
CA LEU A 301 -8.36 -9.46 7.85
C LEU A 301 -9.12 -8.70 8.94
N VAL A 302 -9.43 -7.44 8.68
CA VAL A 302 -10.25 -6.60 9.59
C VAL A 302 -11.50 -6.12 8.87
N VAL A 303 -12.63 -6.17 9.57
CA VAL A 303 -13.90 -5.54 9.17
C VAL A 303 -14.07 -4.29 10.02
N PRO A 304 -13.68 -3.09 9.56
CA PRO A 304 -13.78 -1.87 10.38
C PRO A 304 -15.23 -1.43 10.61
N GLY A 305 -16.12 -1.73 9.67
CA GLY A 305 -17.54 -1.37 9.75
C GLY A 305 -18.28 -2.16 10.84
N PRO A 306 -19.43 -1.65 11.32
CA PRO A 306 -20.18 -2.28 12.41
C PRO A 306 -20.99 -3.52 11.98
N ALA A 307 -21.19 -3.73 10.68
CA ALA A 307 -21.94 -4.86 10.14
C ALA A 307 -21.08 -6.13 10.08
N GLU A 308 -21.69 -7.29 10.32
CA GLU A 308 -21.05 -8.58 10.03
C GLU A 308 -20.77 -8.69 8.52
N ALA A 309 -19.58 -9.17 8.18
CA ALA A 309 -19.13 -9.40 6.82
C ALA A 309 -19.14 -10.90 6.51
N VAL A 310 -19.61 -11.25 5.33
CA VAL A 310 -19.35 -12.54 4.69
C VAL A 310 -18.15 -12.37 3.77
N VAL A 311 -17.05 -13.05 4.09
CA VAL A 311 -15.79 -12.97 3.36
C VAL A 311 -15.56 -14.28 2.61
N GLN A 312 -15.24 -14.18 1.33
CA GLN A 312 -14.78 -15.26 0.47
C GLN A 312 -13.29 -15.06 0.17
N VAL A 313 -12.48 -16.06 0.49
CA VAL A 313 -11.05 -16.11 0.22
C VAL A 313 -10.75 -17.18 -0.82
N GLN A 314 -9.95 -16.84 -1.81
CA GLN A 314 -9.45 -17.75 -2.85
C GLN A 314 -7.96 -17.50 -3.08
N LEU A 315 -7.23 -18.54 -3.48
CA LEU A 315 -5.85 -18.41 -3.92
C LEU A 315 -5.81 -18.38 -5.44
N LEU A 316 -5.10 -17.43 -6.02
CA LEU A 316 -4.86 -17.39 -7.45
C LEU A 316 -3.54 -18.10 -7.74
N THR A 317 -3.55 -19.01 -8.72
CA THR A 317 -2.38 -19.77 -9.17
C THR A 317 -2.14 -19.51 -10.66
N SER A 318 -1.03 -19.98 -11.21
CA SER A 318 -0.80 -19.96 -12.66
C SER A 318 -1.80 -20.82 -13.46
N ALA A 319 -2.48 -21.76 -12.80
CA ALA A 319 -3.54 -22.58 -13.38
C ALA A 319 -4.95 -21.98 -13.17
N GLY A 320 -5.07 -20.83 -12.52
CA GLY A 320 -6.33 -20.19 -12.17
C GLY A 320 -6.67 -20.25 -10.67
N PRO A 321 -7.92 -19.95 -10.30
CA PRO A 321 -8.32 -19.85 -8.90
C PRO A 321 -8.43 -21.23 -8.23
N GLN A 322 -7.93 -21.29 -7.00
CA GLN A 322 -7.94 -22.45 -6.10
C GLN A 322 -8.69 -22.08 -4.82
N SER A 323 -9.68 -22.90 -4.45
CA SER A 323 -10.41 -22.72 -3.19
C SER A 323 -9.57 -23.17 -1.98
N LEU A 324 -9.74 -22.48 -0.84
CA LEU A 324 -9.22 -22.97 0.43
C LEU A 324 -10.00 -24.21 0.91
N ALA A 325 -9.40 -24.96 1.83
CA ALA A 325 -10.11 -26.02 2.53
C ALA A 325 -11.38 -25.48 3.20
N GLY A 326 -12.49 -26.22 3.13
CA GLY A 326 -13.79 -25.74 3.63
C GLY A 326 -14.47 -24.67 2.77
N GLY A 327 -13.94 -24.35 1.58
CA GLY A 327 -14.56 -23.45 0.61
C GLY A 327 -14.19 -21.97 0.77
N GLY A 328 -13.39 -21.62 1.78
CA GLY A 328 -12.86 -20.26 1.96
C GLY A 328 -13.89 -19.18 2.30
N VAL A 329 -15.10 -19.55 2.74
CA VAL A 329 -16.12 -18.60 3.20
C VAL A 329 -16.10 -18.50 4.72
N SER A 330 -16.07 -17.30 5.26
CA SER A 330 -16.12 -17.03 6.70
C SER A 330 -17.04 -15.86 7.01
N ARG A 331 -17.68 -15.91 8.19
CA ARG A 331 -18.38 -14.75 8.76
C ARG A 331 -17.45 -14.07 9.74
N VAL A 332 -17.36 -12.75 9.63
CA VAL A 332 -16.49 -11.93 10.45
C VAL A 332 -17.35 -10.84 11.06
N ARG A 333 -17.35 -10.73 12.38
CA ARG A 333 -18.15 -9.73 13.08
C ARG A 333 -17.64 -8.32 12.71
N GLY A 334 -18.56 -7.35 12.62
CA GLY A 334 -18.18 -5.96 12.43
C GLY A 334 -17.32 -5.42 13.57
N GLY A 335 -16.36 -4.57 13.23
CA GLY A 335 -15.36 -3.96 14.12
C GLY A 335 -14.22 -4.88 14.54
N SER A 336 -14.11 -6.10 13.98
CA SER A 336 -13.22 -7.16 14.47
C SER A 336 -12.23 -7.68 13.46
N VAL A 337 -11.23 -8.40 13.96
CA VAL A 337 -10.17 -9.04 13.17
C VAL A 337 -10.36 -10.56 13.17
N LEU A 338 -10.09 -11.19 12.03
CA LEU A 338 -10.02 -12.64 11.89
C LEU A 338 -8.65 -13.05 11.30
N ASP A 339 -7.99 -14.00 11.94
CA ASP A 339 -6.88 -14.74 11.34
C ASP A 339 -7.43 -16.05 10.74
N LEU A 340 -7.26 -16.23 9.43
CA LEU A 340 -7.57 -17.45 8.69
C LEU A 340 -6.28 -18.22 8.41
N PRO A 341 -6.11 -19.44 8.95
CA PRO A 341 -4.96 -20.27 8.64
C PRO A 341 -4.92 -20.60 7.14
N LEU A 342 -3.74 -20.47 6.54
CA LEU A 342 -3.45 -20.93 5.17
C LEU A 342 -2.65 -22.24 5.20
N GLU A 343 -2.77 -22.98 6.31
CA GLU A 343 -2.18 -24.29 6.52
C GLU A 343 -2.80 -25.31 5.56
N ALA A 344 -2.01 -26.27 5.08
CA ALA A 344 -2.36 -27.25 4.03
C ALA A 344 -2.41 -26.73 2.59
N VAL A 345 -1.99 -25.49 2.33
CA VAL A 345 -1.67 -25.04 0.96
C VAL A 345 -0.30 -25.58 0.56
N ALA A 346 -0.20 -26.12 -0.66
CA ALA A 346 1.07 -26.62 -1.18
C ALA A 346 2.08 -25.46 -1.36
N PRO A 347 3.40 -25.72 -1.26
CA PRO A 347 4.36 -24.65 -1.49
C PRO A 347 4.29 -24.08 -2.91
N GLY A 348 4.31 -22.76 -3.04
CA GLY A 348 4.21 -22.10 -4.35
C GLY A 348 4.03 -20.59 -4.30
N ASP A 349 3.94 -19.99 -5.50
CA ASP A 349 3.64 -18.58 -5.69
C ASP A 349 2.15 -18.40 -5.91
N TYR A 350 1.54 -17.54 -5.09
CA TYR A 350 0.11 -17.29 -5.10
C TYR A 350 -0.18 -15.79 -5.12
N ALA A 351 -1.45 -15.46 -5.32
CA ALA A 351 -2.04 -14.24 -4.77
C ALA A 351 -3.26 -14.63 -3.93
N VAL A 352 -3.52 -13.93 -2.83
CA VAL A 352 -4.77 -14.11 -2.09
C VAL A 352 -5.79 -13.11 -2.60
N HIS A 353 -6.94 -13.61 -3.05
CA HIS A 353 -8.08 -12.84 -3.47
C HIS A 353 -9.17 -12.91 -2.40
N VAL A 354 -9.44 -11.77 -1.78
CA VAL A 354 -10.48 -11.62 -0.75
C VAL A 354 -11.63 -10.81 -1.33
N ARG A 355 -12.84 -11.34 -1.26
CA ARG A 355 -14.08 -10.64 -1.61
C ARG A 355 -15.00 -10.60 -0.40
N SER A 356 -15.71 -9.49 -0.20
CA SER A 356 -16.63 -9.34 0.91
C SER A 356 -17.84 -8.49 0.54
N ASP A 357 -18.94 -8.70 1.26
CA ASP A 357 -20.14 -7.86 1.21
C ASP A 357 -20.04 -6.60 2.09
N GLN A 358 -18.98 -6.47 2.91
CA GLN A 358 -18.62 -5.27 3.65
C GLN A 358 -17.18 -4.86 3.34
N PRO A 359 -16.79 -3.58 3.51
CA PRO A 359 -15.40 -3.17 3.35
C PRO A 359 -14.48 -3.90 4.33
N VAL A 360 -13.40 -4.48 3.80
CA VAL A 360 -12.34 -5.17 4.58
C VAL A 360 -10.97 -4.77 4.05
N THR A 361 -9.94 -4.85 4.89
CA THR A 361 -8.53 -4.84 4.46
C THR A 361 -7.81 -6.04 5.07
N ALA A 362 -6.69 -6.45 4.48
CA ALA A 362 -6.06 -7.72 4.79
C ALA A 362 -4.55 -7.75 4.53
N ALA A 363 -3.85 -8.63 5.25
CA ALA A 363 -2.45 -8.94 5.05
C ALA A 363 -2.18 -10.43 5.32
N VAL A 364 -1.13 -10.98 4.73
CA VAL A 364 -0.71 -12.36 4.96
C VAL A 364 0.60 -12.37 5.74
N LEU A 365 0.64 -13.10 6.85
CA LEU A 365 1.89 -13.48 7.52
C LEU A 365 2.38 -14.79 6.91
N ILE A 366 3.68 -14.88 6.67
CA ILE A 366 4.37 -16.10 6.27
C ILE A 366 5.57 -16.29 7.18
N GLU A 367 5.77 -17.51 7.67
CA GLU A 367 7.01 -17.94 8.31
C GLU A 367 7.83 -18.76 7.31
N ARG A 368 9.14 -18.52 7.26
CA ARG A 368 10.09 -19.34 6.50
C ARG A 368 11.07 -20.00 7.44
N ARG A 369 10.96 -21.32 7.55
CA ARG A 369 11.80 -22.14 8.44
C ARG A 369 13.01 -22.66 7.68
N GLY A 370 14.20 -22.60 8.28
CA GLY A 370 15.40 -23.21 7.70
C GLY A 370 15.32 -24.74 7.74
N VAL A 371 15.78 -25.40 6.68
CA VAL A 371 15.70 -26.87 6.52
C VAL A 371 16.51 -27.63 7.59
N ASP A 372 17.65 -27.06 8.01
CA ASP A 372 18.58 -27.63 9.00
C ASP A 372 18.80 -26.72 10.23
N SER A 373 18.07 -25.60 10.31
CA SER A 373 18.17 -24.67 11.44
C SER A 373 17.64 -25.34 12.71
N ALA A 374 18.16 -24.95 13.89
CA ALA A 374 17.70 -25.43 15.20
C ALA A 374 16.27 -24.97 15.56
N GLY A 375 15.39 -24.87 14.58
CA GLY A 375 14.06 -24.31 14.66
C GLY A 375 13.97 -22.84 14.29
N GLN A 376 15.08 -22.14 14.02
CA GLN A 376 15.02 -20.71 13.66
C GLN A 376 14.25 -20.48 12.35
N SER A 377 13.55 -19.37 12.29
CA SER A 377 12.85 -18.93 11.08
C SER A 377 13.00 -17.44 10.90
N ASP A 378 12.63 -17.00 9.70
CA ASP A 378 12.29 -15.61 9.46
C ASP A 378 10.78 -15.48 9.24
N LEU A 379 10.25 -14.27 9.30
CA LEU A 379 8.84 -13.99 9.05
C LEU A 379 8.68 -12.80 8.09
N GLY A 380 7.55 -12.75 7.37
CA GLY A 380 7.25 -11.66 6.44
C GLY A 380 5.76 -11.38 6.35
N TRP A 381 5.39 -10.11 6.30
CA TRP A 381 4.04 -9.59 6.12
C TRP A 381 3.86 -9.05 4.71
N MET A 382 2.86 -9.57 4.00
CA MET A 382 2.47 -9.05 2.70
C MET A 382 1.09 -8.40 2.81
N PRO A 383 0.98 -7.07 2.63
CA PRO A 383 -0.31 -6.39 2.66
C PRO A 383 -1.10 -6.58 1.36
N ALA A 384 -2.40 -6.32 1.40
CA ALA A 384 -3.14 -6.04 0.17
C ALA A 384 -2.63 -4.74 -0.47
N VAL A 385 -2.43 -4.77 -1.79
CA VAL A 385 -1.82 -3.68 -2.58
C VAL A 385 -2.82 -3.09 -3.57
N PRO A 386 -2.64 -1.85 -4.04
CA PRO A 386 -3.54 -1.28 -5.02
C PRO A 386 -3.28 -1.85 -6.42
N ALA A 387 -4.28 -1.72 -7.29
CA ALA A 387 -4.15 -2.14 -8.67
C ALA A 387 -3.19 -1.22 -9.44
N VAL A 388 -2.24 -1.81 -10.16
CA VAL A 388 -1.37 -1.13 -11.10
C VAL A 388 -2.14 -0.93 -12.40
N THR A 389 -2.45 0.32 -12.72
CA THR A 389 -3.19 0.71 -13.93
C THR A 389 -2.32 1.38 -14.98
N THR A 390 -1.14 1.86 -14.59
CA THR A 390 -0.19 2.55 -15.48
C THR A 390 1.20 1.99 -15.27
N LEU A 391 1.85 2.38 -14.17
CA LEU A 391 3.21 2.01 -13.85
C LEU A 391 3.37 1.82 -12.35
N ALA A 392 4.01 0.74 -11.95
CA ALA A 392 4.47 0.50 -10.58
C ALA A 392 5.92 0.05 -10.63
N GLY A 393 6.66 0.18 -9.54
CA GLY A 393 8.06 -0.24 -9.54
C GLY A 393 8.67 -0.33 -8.17
N SER A 394 9.80 -1.01 -8.10
CA SER A 394 10.60 -1.14 -6.89
C SER A 394 12.07 -1.31 -7.28
N PRO A 395 13.00 -0.57 -6.65
CA PRO A 395 14.37 -1.02 -6.58
C PRO A 395 14.46 -2.39 -5.92
N LEU A 396 15.48 -3.15 -6.27
CA LEU A 396 15.79 -4.44 -5.66
C LEU A 396 17.05 -4.28 -4.80
N PRO A 397 17.00 -4.69 -3.52
CA PRO A 397 18.21 -4.68 -2.70
C PRO A 397 19.30 -5.55 -3.33
N GLY A 398 20.54 -5.05 -3.32
CA GLY A 398 21.69 -5.81 -3.81
C GLY A 398 21.86 -7.13 -3.06
N ASP A 399 22.48 -8.12 -3.71
CA ASP A 399 22.77 -9.44 -3.12
C ASP A 399 21.53 -10.26 -2.70
N THR A 400 20.35 -9.92 -3.23
CA THR A 400 19.12 -10.70 -3.05
C THR A 400 18.79 -11.55 -4.28
N SER A 401 18.23 -12.73 -4.02
CA SER A 401 17.35 -13.39 -4.99
C SER A 401 15.98 -12.70 -4.95
N ALA A 402 15.35 -12.51 -6.11
CA ALA A 402 14.12 -11.74 -6.21
C ALA A 402 13.14 -12.39 -7.19
N ARG A 403 11.90 -12.54 -6.74
CA ARG A 403 10.79 -13.07 -7.53
C ARG A 403 9.63 -12.08 -7.54
N LEU A 404 9.29 -11.60 -8.72
CA LEU A 404 8.12 -10.75 -8.97
C LEU A 404 6.91 -11.65 -9.23
N VAL A 405 5.83 -11.48 -8.47
CA VAL A 405 4.55 -12.15 -8.73
C VAL A 405 3.55 -11.10 -9.19
N LEU A 406 3.03 -11.31 -10.39
CA LEU A 406 1.96 -10.53 -10.99
C LEU A 406 0.66 -11.30 -10.92
N ALA A 407 -0.42 -10.64 -10.52
CA ALA A 407 -1.76 -11.21 -10.45
C ALA A 407 -2.74 -10.35 -11.24
N GLY A 408 -3.67 -10.99 -11.94
CA GLY A 408 -4.82 -10.32 -12.55
C GLY A 408 -6.12 -11.03 -12.20
N VAL A 409 -7.20 -10.25 -12.13
CA VAL A 409 -8.52 -10.68 -11.66
C VAL A 409 -9.61 -10.22 -12.63
N GLY A 410 -10.64 -11.05 -12.78
CA GLY A 410 -11.84 -10.78 -13.57
C GLY A 410 -11.69 -10.93 -15.08
N GLU A 411 -10.51 -10.61 -15.64
CA GLU A 411 -10.22 -10.68 -17.07
C GLU A 411 -8.83 -11.30 -17.34
N PRO A 412 -8.58 -11.87 -18.53
CA PRO A 412 -7.22 -12.13 -19.00
C PRO A 412 -6.39 -10.84 -19.00
N TRP A 413 -5.13 -10.92 -18.64
CA TRP A 413 -4.32 -9.73 -18.39
C TRP A 413 -2.95 -9.83 -19.04
N SER A 414 -2.35 -8.68 -19.30
CA SER A 414 -0.98 -8.55 -19.76
C SER A 414 -0.33 -7.31 -19.16
N GLY A 415 0.99 -7.33 -19.09
CA GLY A 415 1.82 -6.20 -18.68
C GLY A 415 3.22 -6.34 -19.25
N ILE A 416 3.99 -5.26 -19.15
CA ILE A 416 5.40 -5.24 -19.53
C ILE A 416 6.23 -5.11 -18.27
N VAL A 417 7.12 -6.07 -18.03
CA VAL A 417 8.09 -6.04 -16.95
C VAL A 417 9.39 -5.47 -17.49
N HIS A 418 9.75 -4.28 -17.01
CA HIS A 418 11.02 -3.64 -17.29
C HIS A 418 12.01 -4.00 -16.19
N ARG A 419 13.13 -4.61 -16.55
CA ARG A 419 14.26 -4.89 -15.65
C ARG A 419 15.36 -3.89 -15.91
N VAL A 420 15.89 -3.30 -14.84
CA VAL A 420 17.06 -2.42 -14.90
C VAL A 420 18.22 -3.16 -14.27
N ALA A 421 19.33 -3.30 -15.00
CA ALA A 421 20.56 -3.91 -14.53
C ALA A 421 21.39 -2.92 -13.69
N VAL A 422 22.39 -3.44 -12.98
CA VAL A 422 23.28 -2.62 -12.12
C VAL A 422 24.08 -1.58 -12.91
N ASP A 423 24.34 -1.82 -14.19
CA ASP A 423 24.99 -0.86 -15.09
C ASP A 423 24.04 0.20 -15.67
N GLY A 424 22.76 0.19 -15.26
CA GLY A 424 21.73 1.11 -15.72
C GLY A 424 21.06 0.71 -17.05
N SER A 425 21.52 -0.35 -17.71
CA SER A 425 20.86 -0.86 -18.91
C SER A 425 19.49 -1.44 -18.57
N SER A 426 18.51 -1.26 -19.45
CA SER A 426 17.14 -1.76 -19.24
C SER A 426 16.73 -2.77 -20.31
N SER A 427 16.03 -3.81 -19.90
CA SER A 427 15.34 -4.76 -20.77
C SER A 427 13.85 -4.79 -20.45
N ALA A 428 13.04 -5.28 -21.38
CA ALA A 428 11.61 -5.40 -21.19
C ALA A 428 11.11 -6.76 -21.70
N GLU A 429 10.15 -7.35 -21.01
CA GLU A 429 9.43 -8.53 -21.48
C GLU A 429 7.94 -8.39 -21.24
N THR A 430 7.14 -8.93 -22.17
CA THR A 430 5.69 -9.01 -21.97
C THR A 430 5.37 -10.24 -21.15
N VAL A 431 4.58 -10.05 -20.10
CA VAL A 431 4.04 -11.09 -19.23
C VAL A 431 2.53 -11.07 -19.35
N SER A 432 1.91 -12.24 -19.46
CA SER A 432 0.46 -12.37 -19.53
C SER A 432 -0.03 -13.60 -18.78
N GLY A 433 -1.25 -13.50 -18.27
CA GLY A 433 -1.93 -14.57 -17.55
C GLY A 433 -3.38 -14.73 -18.00
N SER A 434 -3.97 -15.88 -17.68
CA SER A 434 -5.41 -16.10 -17.84
C SER A 434 -6.21 -15.30 -16.82
N VAL A 435 -7.53 -15.34 -16.92
CA VAL A 435 -8.42 -14.82 -15.86
C VAL A 435 -8.07 -15.43 -14.50
N ASP A 436 -8.12 -14.63 -13.44
CA ASP A 436 -7.92 -15.02 -12.03
C ASP A 436 -6.66 -15.87 -11.82
N SER A 437 -5.52 -15.39 -12.32
CA SER A 437 -4.27 -16.14 -12.32
C SER A 437 -3.07 -15.29 -11.92
N VAL A 438 -1.98 -15.98 -11.55
CA VAL A 438 -0.69 -15.36 -11.28
C VAL A 438 0.39 -15.83 -12.24
N VAL A 439 1.37 -14.95 -12.50
CA VAL A 439 2.63 -15.32 -13.14
C VAL A 439 3.77 -14.83 -12.28
N ALA A 440 4.69 -15.75 -11.95
CA ALA A 440 5.93 -15.44 -11.26
C ALA A 440 7.05 -15.27 -12.28
N VAL A 441 7.87 -14.24 -12.09
CA VAL A 441 9.02 -13.88 -12.92
C VAL A 441 10.24 -13.81 -12.02
N ASP A 442 11.30 -14.53 -12.37
CA ASP A 442 12.60 -14.37 -11.73
C ASP A 442 13.24 -13.06 -12.21
N VAL A 443 13.52 -12.17 -11.25
CA VAL A 443 14.12 -10.87 -11.48
C VAL A 443 15.44 -10.72 -10.73
N SER A 444 15.99 -11.83 -10.23
CA SER A 444 17.28 -11.90 -9.54
C SER A 444 18.39 -11.29 -10.41
N GLY A 445 19.31 -10.56 -9.77
CA GLY A 445 20.40 -9.86 -10.45
C GLY A 445 20.02 -8.54 -11.12
N SER A 446 18.74 -8.15 -11.13
CA SER A 446 18.31 -6.81 -11.53
C SER A 446 18.53 -5.81 -10.37
N ALA A 447 18.87 -4.57 -10.68
CA ALA A 447 18.94 -3.48 -9.70
C ALA A 447 17.55 -2.91 -9.37
N ALA A 448 16.59 -3.02 -10.29
CA ALA A 448 15.22 -2.57 -10.10
C ALA A 448 14.27 -3.18 -11.13
N VAL A 449 12.98 -3.15 -10.83
CA VAL A 449 11.90 -3.59 -11.72
C VAL A 449 10.78 -2.56 -11.79
N TRP A 450 10.20 -2.38 -12.98
CA TRP A 450 8.96 -1.66 -13.18
C TRP A 450 7.96 -2.52 -13.95
N VAL A 451 6.69 -2.39 -13.59
CA VAL A 451 5.57 -3.12 -14.17
C VAL A 451 4.66 -2.09 -14.82
N GLN A 452 4.62 -2.10 -16.15
CA GLN A 452 3.64 -1.34 -16.91
C GLN A 452 2.42 -2.21 -17.15
N ALA A 453 1.24 -1.75 -16.72
CA ALA A 453 0.00 -2.47 -16.95
C ALA A 453 -0.44 -2.38 -18.42
N GLY A 454 -1.09 -3.44 -18.91
CA GLY A 454 -1.75 -3.46 -20.21
C GLY A 454 -3.15 -2.83 -20.15
N GLU A 455 -4.09 -3.40 -20.88
CA GLU A 455 -5.50 -2.93 -20.89
C GLU A 455 -6.22 -3.17 -19.56
N HIS A 456 -5.82 -4.21 -18.83
CA HIS A 456 -6.40 -4.59 -17.54
C HIS A 456 -5.41 -4.33 -16.40
N PRO A 457 -5.88 -3.91 -15.21
CA PRO A 457 -5.01 -3.71 -14.07
C PRO A 457 -4.35 -5.01 -13.61
N VAL A 458 -3.12 -4.89 -13.10
CA VAL A 458 -2.38 -5.99 -12.50
C VAL A 458 -2.02 -5.63 -11.06
N TYR A 459 -1.84 -6.63 -10.20
CA TYR A 459 -1.33 -6.47 -8.85
C TYR A 459 0.05 -7.09 -8.77
N ALA A 460 0.99 -6.42 -8.11
CA ALA A 460 2.39 -6.82 -8.12
C ALA A 460 2.96 -6.87 -6.70
N GLY A 461 3.69 -7.95 -6.42
CA GLY A 461 4.45 -8.13 -5.18
C GLY A 461 5.80 -8.76 -5.47
N LEU A 462 6.79 -8.48 -4.63
CA LEU A 462 8.13 -9.05 -4.72
C LEU A 462 8.40 -9.90 -3.48
N ALA A 463 8.90 -11.11 -3.70
CA ALA A 463 9.56 -11.88 -2.65
C ALA A 463 11.08 -11.75 -2.86
N VAL A 464 11.78 -11.23 -1.85
CA VAL A 464 13.24 -11.13 -1.85
C VAL A 464 13.82 -12.02 -0.77
N ALA A 465 14.96 -12.65 -1.04
CA ALA A 465 15.65 -13.48 -0.06
C ALA A 465 17.16 -13.34 -0.17
N VAL A 466 17.81 -13.44 0.98
CA VAL A 466 19.27 -13.47 1.11
C VAL A 466 19.68 -14.82 1.70
N ASP A 467 20.66 -15.45 1.08
CA ASP A 467 21.29 -16.63 1.64
C ASP A 467 22.10 -16.24 2.89
N ASP A 468 21.89 -16.97 3.97
CA ASP A 468 22.57 -16.74 5.23
C ASP A 468 22.88 -18.10 5.89
N PRO A 469 24.05 -18.26 6.55
CA PRO A 469 24.51 -19.56 7.06
C PRO A 469 23.52 -20.29 7.98
N ASP A 470 22.71 -19.54 8.73
CA ASP A 470 21.75 -20.09 9.70
C ASP A 470 20.33 -20.31 9.12
N GLY A 471 20.15 -20.07 7.81
CA GLY A 471 18.90 -20.26 7.07
C GLY A 471 18.56 -19.07 6.16
N PRO A 472 17.66 -19.19 5.17
CA PRO A 472 17.33 -18.04 4.32
C PRO A 472 16.65 -16.93 5.12
N LEU A 473 17.10 -15.69 4.93
CA LEU A 473 16.38 -14.48 5.34
C LEU A 473 15.49 -14.05 4.18
N PHE A 474 14.27 -13.58 4.43
CA PHE A 474 13.37 -13.18 3.35
C PHE A 474 12.44 -12.04 3.75
N ALA A 475 12.02 -11.25 2.77
CA ALA A 475 11.04 -10.20 2.94
C ALA A 475 10.08 -10.15 1.76
N LEU A 476 8.92 -9.51 1.98
CA LEU A 476 7.86 -9.35 0.98
C LEU A 476 7.59 -7.86 0.78
N ILE A 477 7.59 -7.41 -0.48
CA ILE A 477 7.41 -6.01 -0.83
C ILE A 477 6.17 -5.88 -1.71
N GLY A 478 5.20 -5.08 -1.29
CA GLY A 478 4.12 -4.62 -2.15
C GLY A 478 4.64 -3.65 -3.21
N VAL A 479 4.45 -3.96 -4.49
CA VAL A 479 4.89 -3.06 -5.57
C VAL A 479 3.80 -2.03 -5.82
N GLU A 480 4.07 -0.79 -5.39
CA GLU A 480 3.09 0.28 -5.38
C GLU A 480 3.09 1.09 -6.68
N PRO A 481 1.91 1.56 -7.15
CA PRO A 481 1.79 2.46 -8.30
C PRO A 481 2.63 3.71 -8.11
N THR A 482 3.38 4.04 -9.14
CA THR A 482 4.23 5.22 -9.19
C THR A 482 3.49 6.37 -9.86
N ALA A 483 3.64 7.58 -9.33
CA ALA A 483 3.10 8.76 -9.97
C ALA A 483 3.91 9.09 -11.24
N VAL A 484 3.21 9.25 -12.37
CA VAL A 484 3.85 9.55 -13.69
C VAL A 484 3.41 10.90 -14.25
N ALA A 485 2.13 11.24 -14.10
CA ALA A 485 1.55 12.46 -14.64
C ALA A 485 0.55 13.10 -13.66
N ARG A 486 0.28 14.38 -13.88
CA ARG A 486 -0.78 15.14 -13.23
C ARG A 486 -1.74 15.69 -14.27
N THR A 487 -2.99 15.86 -13.88
CA THR A 487 -3.98 16.57 -14.67
C THR A 487 -3.77 18.09 -14.53
N VAL A 488 -3.59 18.78 -15.65
CA VAL A 488 -3.51 20.23 -15.72
C VAL A 488 -4.85 20.75 -16.20
N LEU A 489 -5.53 21.50 -15.33
CA LEU A 489 -6.71 22.26 -15.70
C LEU A 489 -6.26 23.61 -16.25
N PRO A 490 -6.73 24.02 -17.44
CA PRO A 490 -6.42 25.33 -17.99
C PRO A 490 -7.03 26.42 -17.11
N ALA A 491 -6.19 27.37 -16.66
CA ALA A 491 -6.66 28.54 -15.94
C ALA A 491 -7.42 29.46 -16.90
N ILE A 492 -8.70 29.71 -16.64
CA ILE A 492 -9.45 30.76 -17.33
C ILE A 492 -9.22 32.05 -16.53
N GLU A 493 -8.34 32.91 -17.04
CA GLU A 493 -8.14 34.24 -16.49
C GLU A 493 -9.37 35.10 -16.84
N VAL A 494 -10.29 35.27 -15.89
CA VAL A 494 -11.42 36.20 -16.05
C VAL A 494 -10.91 37.60 -15.73
N LEU A 495 -10.40 38.30 -16.75
CA LEU A 495 -10.20 39.75 -16.67
C LEU A 495 -11.57 40.41 -16.45
N ARG A 496 -11.75 41.07 -15.30
CA ARG A 496 -12.92 41.89 -14.98
C ARG A 496 -12.73 43.34 -15.42
#